data_AF-A0A963RFI3-F1
#
_entry.id   AF-A0A963RFI3-F1
#
_cell.length_a   1.000
_cell.length_b   1.000
_cell.length_c   1.000
_cell.angle_alpha   90.00
_cell.angle_beta   90.00
_cell.angle_gamma   90.00
#
_symmetry.space_group_name_H-M   'P 1'
#
loop_
_entity.id
_entity.type
_entity.pdbx_description
1 polymer ?
#
loop_
_entity_poly.entity_id
_entity_poly.type
_entity_poly.pdbx_seq_one_letter_code
_entity_poly.pdbx_strand_id
1 'polypeptide(L)'
;MINEVGITNLSMDDVAKRADVAKRTLYNAFQSKEHLVASAISKYFEDYAKIIEYSTEEGTLERLIEHLAVVAHRNLPIRNYTRALMNIYFSADVDPEIRQAIHRIAAEPTELWVLNLERKRQLQPWIDAEDLIAMLVRFRYATVHAWTEGLIPEDQFVSEVIRGALTLTAGAVTGGVRRQITEVLENLDDHPFVKAPPQALRRASSRQPDAAPPVKS
;
A
#
# COMPACT_ATOMS: atom_id res chain seq x y z
N MET A 1 20.35 -3.17 -2.83
CA MET A 1 20.43 -4.58 -3.25
C MET A 1 19.18 -5.03 -4.01
N ILE A 2 17.98 -5.08 -3.42
CA ILE A 2 16.77 -5.48 -4.18
C ILE A 2 16.55 -4.59 -5.42
N ASN A 3 16.72 -3.27 -5.28
CA ASN A 3 16.65 -2.33 -6.40
C ASN A 3 17.80 -2.46 -7.42
N GLU A 4 18.89 -3.14 -7.08
CA GLU A 4 20.10 -3.22 -7.91
C GLU A 4 20.19 -4.54 -8.68
N VAL A 5 19.80 -5.66 -8.07
CA VAL A 5 19.92 -7.01 -8.67
C VAL A 5 18.59 -7.72 -8.86
N GLY A 6 17.49 -7.22 -8.27
CA GLY A 6 16.19 -7.89 -8.21
C GLY A 6 16.15 -9.00 -7.14
N ILE A 7 14.94 -9.43 -6.75
CA ILE A 7 14.76 -10.48 -5.71
C ILE A 7 15.34 -11.82 -6.15
N THR A 8 15.17 -12.18 -7.42
CA THR A 8 15.61 -13.48 -7.95
C THR A 8 17.12 -13.68 -7.83
N ASN A 9 17.90 -12.64 -8.13
CA ASN A 9 19.37 -12.70 -8.10
C ASN A 9 19.98 -12.33 -6.75
N LEU A 10 19.16 -12.01 -5.74
CA LEU A 10 19.66 -11.77 -4.39
C LEU A 10 20.13 -13.10 -3.78
N SER A 11 21.31 -13.12 -3.19
CA SER A 11 21.80 -14.25 -2.39
C SER A 11 22.10 -13.83 -0.94
N MET A 12 21.99 -14.77 0.00
CA MET A 12 22.36 -14.53 1.41
C MET A 12 23.85 -14.20 1.57
N ASP A 13 24.70 -14.69 0.66
CA ASP A 13 26.14 -14.39 0.66
C ASP A 13 26.40 -12.93 0.29
N ASP A 14 25.70 -12.41 -0.72
CA ASP A 14 25.84 -11.01 -1.14
C ASP A 14 25.36 -10.06 -0.04
N VAL A 15 24.26 -10.41 0.64
CA VAL A 15 23.73 -9.62 1.76
C VAL A 15 24.70 -9.64 2.94
N ALA A 16 25.23 -10.82 3.30
CA ALA A 16 26.20 -10.96 4.39
C ALA A 16 27.47 -10.14 4.13
N LYS A 17 28.01 -10.25 2.91
CA LYS A 17 29.18 -9.50 2.47
C LYS A 17 28.95 -7.99 2.49
N ARG A 18 27.77 -7.53 2.07
CA ARG A 18 27.45 -6.09 2.04
C ARG A 18 27.16 -5.53 3.43
N ALA A 19 26.60 -6.33 4.33
CA ALA A 19 26.30 -5.94 5.70
C ALA A 19 27.50 -6.15 6.66
N ASP A 20 28.63 -6.67 6.18
CA ASP A 20 29.82 -7.01 6.97
C ASP A 20 29.50 -7.92 8.17
N VAL A 21 28.67 -8.95 7.93
CA VAL A 21 28.30 -9.95 8.94
C VAL A 21 28.53 -11.36 8.43
N ALA A 22 28.69 -12.31 9.34
CA ALA A 22 28.75 -13.72 8.97
C ALA A 22 27.41 -14.21 8.38
N LYS A 23 27.46 -15.03 7.33
CA LYS A 23 26.28 -15.67 6.73
C LYS A 23 25.39 -16.36 7.77
N ARG A 24 26.00 -17.04 8.76
CA ARG A 24 25.30 -17.71 9.86
C ARG A 24 24.46 -16.75 10.71
N THR A 25 24.92 -15.51 10.91
CA THR A 25 24.17 -14.49 11.64
C THR A 25 22.85 -14.16 10.92
N LEU A 26 22.89 -14.05 9.58
CA LEU A 26 21.67 -13.82 8.80
C LEU A 26 20.71 -15.01 8.85
N TYR A 27 21.20 -16.24 8.73
CA TYR A 27 20.33 -17.43 8.86
C TYR A 27 19.76 -17.59 10.26
N ASN A 28 20.51 -17.26 11.31
CA ASN A 28 19.99 -17.30 12.67
C ASN A 28 18.89 -16.25 12.90
N ALA A 29 19.03 -15.07 12.30
CA ALA A 29 18.08 -13.97 12.47
C ALA A 29 16.82 -14.12 11.60
N PHE A 30 16.99 -14.58 10.35
CA PHE A 30 15.95 -14.55 9.33
C PHE A 30 15.55 -15.92 8.80
N GLN A 31 16.27 -17.00 9.11
CA GLN A 31 15.99 -18.39 8.69
C GLN A 31 16.10 -18.68 7.18
N SER A 32 15.60 -17.80 6.30
CA SER A 32 15.71 -17.93 4.84
C SER A 32 15.97 -16.57 4.16
N LYS A 33 16.24 -16.60 2.86
CA LYS A 33 16.33 -15.39 2.04
C LYS A 33 14.97 -14.71 1.94
N GLU A 34 13.92 -15.50 1.77
CA GLU A 34 12.54 -15.06 1.57
C GLU A 34 12.03 -14.34 2.82
N HIS A 35 12.24 -14.90 4.01
CA HIS A 35 11.95 -14.26 5.30
C HIS A 35 12.75 -12.96 5.48
N LEU A 36 14.03 -12.92 5.08
CA LEU A 36 14.85 -11.69 5.13
C LEU A 36 14.25 -10.60 4.25
N VAL A 37 13.87 -10.95 3.02
CA VAL A 37 13.27 -10.02 2.05
C VAL A 37 11.90 -9.55 2.53
N ALA A 38 11.02 -10.46 2.97
CA ALA A 38 9.73 -10.14 3.54
C ALA A 38 9.86 -9.17 4.73
N SER A 39 10.77 -9.46 5.66
CA SER A 39 11.05 -8.60 6.82
C SER A 39 11.57 -7.22 6.41
N ALA A 40 12.44 -7.15 5.41
CA ALA A 40 12.98 -5.89 4.92
C ALA A 40 11.90 -5.03 4.24
N ILE A 41 11.01 -5.64 3.47
CA ILE A 41 9.86 -4.96 2.87
C ILE A 41 8.95 -4.44 3.99
N SER A 42 8.48 -5.30 4.90
CA SER A 42 7.61 -4.89 6.01
C SER A 42 8.21 -3.74 6.81
N LYS A 43 9.48 -3.86 7.22
CA LYS A 43 10.17 -2.82 7.99
C LYS A 43 10.20 -1.47 7.28
N TYR A 44 10.48 -1.44 5.98
CA TYR A 44 10.50 -0.19 5.21
C TYR A 44 9.14 0.52 5.25
N PHE A 45 8.05 -0.23 5.08
CA PHE A 45 6.70 0.33 5.09
C PHE A 45 6.21 0.68 6.50
N GLU A 46 6.55 -0.10 7.52
CA GLU A 46 6.27 0.21 8.93
C GLU A 46 6.96 1.49 9.39
N ASP A 47 8.25 1.64 9.07
CA ASP A 47 9.01 2.83 9.44
C ASP A 47 8.45 4.08 8.74
N TYR A 48 7.99 3.93 7.50
CA TYR A 48 7.25 4.97 6.80
C TYR A 48 5.89 5.27 7.45
N ALA A 49 5.12 4.25 7.84
CA ALA A 49 3.82 4.46 8.48
C ALA A 49 3.93 5.22 9.81
N LYS A 50 5.00 5.00 10.58
CA LYS A 50 5.25 5.67 11.88
C LYS A 50 5.45 7.18 11.78
N ILE A 51 5.87 7.70 10.63
CA ILE A 51 6.13 9.14 10.46
C ILE A 51 4.92 9.90 9.89
N ILE A 52 3.87 9.19 9.47
CA ILE A 52 2.68 9.79 8.87
C ILE A 52 1.69 10.17 9.97
N GLU A 53 1.44 11.47 10.10
CA GLU A 53 0.42 12.02 10.99
C GLU A 53 -0.86 12.30 10.21
N TYR A 54 -1.81 11.38 10.27
CA TYR A 54 -3.09 11.57 9.62
C TYR A 54 -3.96 12.61 10.36
N SER A 55 -4.72 13.40 9.60
CA SER A 55 -5.55 14.50 10.12
C SER A 55 -6.98 14.08 10.47
N THR A 56 -7.41 12.91 10.02
CA THR A 56 -8.78 12.40 10.14
C THR A 56 -8.94 11.45 11.34
N GLU A 57 -10.14 10.93 11.60
CA GLU A 57 -10.37 9.96 12.69
C GLU A 57 -10.16 8.52 12.22
N GLU A 58 -9.48 7.69 13.02
CA GLU A 58 -9.26 6.28 12.69
C GLU A 58 -10.55 5.48 12.49
N GLY A 59 -10.52 4.52 11.56
CA GLY A 59 -11.67 3.65 11.30
C GLY A 59 -12.87 4.35 10.66
N THR A 60 -12.68 5.54 10.06
CA THR A 60 -13.69 6.29 9.29
C THR A 60 -13.44 6.19 7.78
N LEU A 61 -14.46 6.51 6.97
CA LEU A 61 -14.31 6.62 5.51
C LEU A 61 -13.27 7.69 5.14
N GLU A 62 -13.29 8.81 5.85
CA GLU A 62 -12.36 9.92 5.59
C GLU A 62 -10.90 9.51 5.83
N ARG A 63 -10.65 8.70 6.87
CA ARG A 63 -9.32 8.09 7.10
C ARG A 63 -8.91 7.14 5.99
N LEU A 64 -9.83 6.33 5.46
CA LEU A 64 -9.53 5.50 4.30
C LEU A 64 -9.11 6.38 3.10
N ILE A 65 -9.87 7.43 2.79
CA ILE A 65 -9.58 8.32 1.66
C ILE A 65 -8.23 9.02 1.85
N GLU A 66 -7.97 9.59 3.03
CA GLU A 66 -6.70 10.23 3.36
C GLU A 66 -5.54 9.24 3.19
N HIS A 67 -5.70 8.01 3.70
CA HIS A 67 -4.69 6.97 3.57
C HIS A 67 -4.40 6.61 2.10
N LEU A 68 -5.44 6.38 1.30
CA LEU A 68 -5.30 6.09 -0.13
C LEU A 68 -4.57 7.22 -0.86
N ALA A 69 -4.92 8.47 -0.56
CA ALA A 69 -4.26 9.63 -1.13
C ALA A 69 -2.80 9.75 -0.70
N VAL A 70 -2.47 9.55 0.58
CA VAL A 70 -1.08 9.57 1.08
C VAL A 70 -0.23 8.53 0.34
N VAL A 71 -0.72 7.30 0.22
CA VAL A 71 0.02 6.22 -0.45
C VAL A 71 0.17 6.48 -1.94
N ALA A 72 -0.89 6.91 -2.63
CA ALA A 72 -0.83 7.22 -4.05
C ALA A 72 0.16 8.36 -4.33
N HIS A 73 0.10 9.46 -3.59
CA HIS A 73 1.05 10.56 -3.74
C HIS A 73 2.48 10.16 -3.42
N ARG A 74 2.70 9.30 -2.41
CA ARG A 74 4.04 8.78 -2.11
C ARG A 74 4.59 7.93 -3.24
N ASN A 75 3.75 7.18 -3.94
CA ASN A 75 4.19 6.29 -5.01
C ASN A 75 4.67 7.06 -6.25
N LEU A 76 4.08 8.21 -6.56
CA LEU A 76 4.45 9.06 -7.72
C LEU A 76 5.97 9.24 -7.89
N PRO A 77 6.73 9.76 -6.90
CA PRO A 77 8.17 9.96 -7.03
C PRO A 77 9.01 8.68 -7.07
N ILE A 78 8.43 7.50 -6.75
CA ILE A 78 9.15 6.22 -6.66
C ILE A 78 8.59 5.17 -7.62
N ARG A 79 8.02 5.60 -8.77
CA ARG A 79 7.36 4.72 -9.76
C ARG A 79 8.14 3.45 -10.10
N ASN A 80 9.45 3.55 -10.35
CA ASN A 80 10.28 2.37 -10.69
C ASN A 80 10.35 1.35 -9.54
N TYR A 81 10.43 1.82 -8.30
CA TYR A 81 10.39 0.97 -7.11
C TYR A 81 9.02 0.32 -6.95
N THR A 82 7.95 1.12 -7.07
CA THR A 82 6.57 0.61 -7.02
C THR A 82 6.32 -0.45 -8.10
N ARG A 83 6.79 -0.23 -9.33
CA ARG A 83 6.71 -1.19 -10.44
C ARG A 83 7.42 -2.50 -10.10
N ALA A 84 8.65 -2.43 -9.56
CA ALA A 84 9.38 -3.61 -9.16
C ALA A 84 8.60 -4.42 -8.11
N LEU A 85 8.03 -3.74 -7.10
CA LEU A 85 7.23 -4.37 -6.06
C LEU A 85 5.96 -5.04 -6.62
N MET A 86 5.27 -4.40 -7.56
CA MET A 86 4.09 -4.98 -8.21
C MET A 86 4.46 -6.19 -9.09
N ASN A 87 5.57 -6.14 -9.81
CA ASN A 87 6.06 -7.28 -10.60
C ASN A 87 6.38 -8.49 -9.71
N ILE A 88 6.91 -8.25 -8.50
CA ILE A 88 7.13 -9.30 -7.50
C ILE A 88 5.79 -9.85 -7.02
N TYR A 89 4.85 -8.99 -6.65
CA TYR A 89 3.55 -9.40 -6.11
C TYR A 89 2.73 -10.26 -7.10
N PHE A 90 2.72 -9.86 -8.38
CA PHE A 90 1.98 -10.55 -9.44
C PHE A 90 2.75 -11.71 -10.11
N SER A 91 4.01 -11.93 -9.73
CA SER A 91 4.79 -13.06 -10.25
C SER A 91 4.14 -14.39 -9.86
N ALA A 92 4.04 -15.32 -10.82
CA ALA A 92 3.54 -16.67 -10.54
C ALA A 92 4.46 -17.42 -9.56
N ASP A 93 5.76 -17.14 -9.62
CA ASP A 93 6.81 -17.86 -8.89
C ASP A 93 7.22 -17.18 -7.57
N VAL A 94 6.57 -16.08 -7.17
CA VAL A 94 6.91 -15.43 -5.90
C VAL A 94 6.56 -16.35 -4.73
N ASP A 95 7.48 -16.44 -3.76
CA ASP A 95 7.24 -17.14 -2.52
C ASP A 95 5.97 -16.60 -1.82
N PRO A 96 5.06 -17.48 -1.36
CA PRO A 96 3.82 -17.06 -0.70
C PRO A 96 4.03 -16.12 0.49
N GLU A 97 5.14 -16.27 1.23
CA GLU A 97 5.44 -15.42 2.38
C GLU A 97 5.78 -13.98 1.95
N ILE A 98 6.58 -13.82 0.90
CA ILE A 98 6.88 -12.50 0.32
C ILE A 98 5.59 -11.86 -0.18
N ARG A 99 4.75 -12.63 -0.88
CA ARG A 99 3.45 -12.14 -1.37
C ARG A 99 2.56 -11.68 -0.21
N GLN A 100 2.51 -12.46 0.87
CA GLN A 100 1.71 -12.14 2.05
C GLN A 100 2.25 -10.91 2.79
N ALA A 101 3.56 -10.75 2.91
CA ALA A 101 4.16 -9.55 3.51
C ALA A 101 3.79 -8.29 2.72
N ILE A 102 3.87 -8.35 1.39
CA ILE A 102 3.41 -7.25 0.51
C ILE A 102 1.91 -7.02 0.67
N HIS A 103 1.10 -8.07 0.78
CA HIS A 103 -0.36 -7.93 0.96
C HIS A 103 -0.73 -7.21 2.26
N ARG A 104 -0.12 -7.59 3.39
CA ARG A 104 -0.42 -7.03 4.72
C ARG A 104 -0.23 -5.52 4.79
N ILE A 105 0.82 -5.01 4.15
CA ILE A 105 1.13 -3.57 4.08
C ILE A 105 -0.05 -2.73 3.57
N ALA A 106 -0.81 -3.24 2.60
CA ALA A 106 -1.98 -2.55 2.09
C ALA A 106 -3.26 -2.86 2.88
N ALA A 107 -3.33 -4.00 3.57
CA ALA A 107 -4.49 -4.45 4.32
C ALA A 107 -4.70 -3.67 5.62
N GLU A 108 -3.66 -3.56 6.46
CA GLU A 108 -3.73 -3.00 7.82
C GLU A 108 -4.50 -1.66 7.90
N PRO A 109 -4.27 -0.68 7.00
CA PRO A 109 -4.94 0.62 7.11
C PRO A 109 -6.43 0.58 6.73
N THR A 110 -6.87 -0.47 6.04
CA THR A 110 -8.26 -0.68 5.60
C THR A 110 -9.05 -1.54 6.58
N GLU A 111 -8.38 -2.43 7.30
CA GLU A 111 -8.98 -3.38 8.25
C GLU A 111 -9.88 -2.70 9.27
N LEU A 112 -9.37 -1.69 9.98
CA LEU A 112 -10.13 -1.06 11.07
C LEU A 112 -11.45 -0.45 10.58
N TRP A 113 -11.46 0.16 9.40
CA TRP A 113 -12.70 0.73 8.84
C TRP A 113 -13.69 -0.37 8.45
N VAL A 114 -13.24 -1.42 7.77
CA VAL A 114 -14.12 -2.53 7.36
C VAL A 114 -14.68 -3.29 8.57
N LEU A 115 -13.86 -3.59 9.57
CA LEU A 115 -14.31 -4.22 10.81
C LEU A 115 -15.31 -3.35 11.58
N ASN A 116 -15.17 -2.02 11.51
CA ASN A 116 -16.17 -1.10 12.08
C ASN A 116 -17.49 -1.13 11.30
N LEU A 117 -17.45 -1.27 9.98
CA LEU A 117 -18.66 -1.44 9.17
C LEU A 117 -19.39 -2.74 9.53
N GLU A 118 -18.66 -3.84 9.68
CA GLU A 118 -19.20 -5.13 10.09
C GLU A 118 -19.87 -5.05 11.47
N ARG A 119 -19.15 -4.52 12.47
CA ARG A 119 -19.65 -4.35 13.84
C ARG A 119 -20.94 -3.53 13.90
N LYS A 120 -21.03 -2.51 13.05
CA LYS A 120 -22.21 -1.62 12.92
C LYS A 120 -23.29 -2.19 12.00
N ARG A 121 -23.10 -3.38 11.42
CA ARG A 121 -24.00 -4.03 10.45
C ARG A 121 -24.28 -3.15 9.23
N GLN A 122 -23.23 -2.46 8.76
CA GLN A 122 -23.26 -1.56 7.61
C GLN A 122 -22.72 -2.20 6.33
N LEU A 123 -22.26 -3.45 6.41
CA LEU A 123 -22.00 -4.30 5.24
C LEU A 123 -23.30 -4.90 4.69
N GLN A 124 -23.31 -5.26 3.41
CA GLN A 124 -24.37 -6.09 2.85
C GLN A 124 -24.38 -7.48 3.49
N PRO A 125 -25.54 -8.18 3.57
CA PRO A 125 -25.64 -9.47 4.27
C PRO A 125 -24.77 -10.61 3.69
N TRP A 126 -24.35 -10.49 2.43
CA TRP A 126 -23.53 -11.48 1.73
C TRP A 126 -22.04 -11.10 1.65
N ILE A 127 -21.64 -10.01 2.31
CA ILE A 127 -20.25 -9.55 2.31
C ILE A 127 -19.61 -9.99 3.61
N ASP A 128 -18.55 -10.77 3.46
CA ASP A 128 -17.59 -11.05 4.53
C ASP A 128 -16.54 -9.93 4.61
N ALA A 129 -16.17 -9.54 5.84
CA ALA A 129 -15.25 -8.44 6.08
C ALA A 129 -13.83 -8.73 5.59
N GLU A 130 -13.32 -9.93 5.84
CA GLU A 130 -11.97 -10.34 5.44
C GLU A 130 -11.87 -10.44 3.92
N ASP A 131 -12.89 -11.00 3.27
CA ASP A 131 -12.97 -11.06 1.81
C ASP A 131 -13.00 -9.67 1.18
N LEU A 132 -13.75 -8.72 1.78
CA LEU A 132 -13.78 -7.33 1.31
C LEU A 132 -12.42 -6.66 1.43
N ILE A 133 -11.71 -6.85 2.54
CA ILE A 133 -10.34 -6.33 2.73
C ILE A 133 -9.42 -6.91 1.65
N ALA A 134 -9.44 -8.22 1.44
CA ALA A 134 -8.62 -8.89 0.44
C ALA A 134 -8.96 -8.43 -1.00
N MET A 135 -10.24 -8.19 -1.30
CA MET A 135 -10.68 -7.61 -2.58
C MET A 135 -10.16 -6.20 -2.77
N LEU A 136 -10.24 -5.35 -1.75
CA LEU A 136 -9.73 -3.97 -1.80
C LEU A 136 -8.22 -3.90 -2.00
N VAL A 137 -7.46 -4.80 -1.37
CA VAL A 137 -6.00 -4.88 -1.59
C VAL A 137 -5.69 -5.33 -3.02
N ARG A 138 -6.33 -6.42 -3.50
CA ARG A 138 -6.12 -6.92 -4.87
C ARG A 138 -6.45 -5.87 -5.92
N PHE A 139 -7.59 -5.20 -5.77
CA PHE A 139 -8.00 -4.12 -6.66
C PHE A 139 -6.97 -2.98 -6.66
N ARG A 140 -6.57 -2.49 -5.48
CA ARG A 140 -5.58 -1.41 -5.39
C ARG A 140 -4.25 -1.76 -6.06
N TYR A 141 -3.75 -2.97 -5.86
CA TYR A 141 -2.51 -3.39 -6.51
C TYR A 141 -2.65 -3.55 -8.02
N ALA A 142 -3.82 -3.97 -8.53
CA ALA A 142 -4.07 -3.96 -9.96
C ALA A 142 -4.06 -2.53 -10.52
N THR A 143 -4.69 -1.56 -9.84
CA THR A 143 -4.65 -0.13 -10.24
C THR A 143 -3.24 0.44 -10.20
N VAL A 144 -2.49 0.18 -9.12
CA VAL A 144 -1.09 0.63 -8.99
C VAL A 144 -0.22 0.02 -10.08
N HIS A 145 -0.39 -1.27 -10.39
CA HIS A 145 0.35 -1.92 -11.47
C HIS A 145 0.01 -1.33 -12.84
N ALA A 146 -1.27 -1.13 -13.14
CA ALA A 146 -1.72 -0.47 -14.36
C ALA A 146 -1.12 0.93 -14.54
N TRP A 147 -1.06 1.73 -13.46
CA TRP A 147 -0.34 3.01 -13.46
C TRP A 147 1.15 2.85 -13.73
N THR A 148 1.82 1.90 -13.07
CA THR A 148 3.26 1.69 -13.29
C THR A 148 3.59 1.31 -14.73
N GLU A 149 2.69 0.58 -15.40
CA GLU A 149 2.78 0.20 -16.81
C GLU A 149 2.29 1.29 -17.79
N GLY A 150 1.83 2.44 -17.29
CA GLY A 150 1.42 3.59 -18.11
C GLY A 150 0.01 3.50 -18.68
N LEU A 151 -0.81 2.55 -18.22
CA LEU A 151 -2.23 2.45 -18.58
C LEU A 151 -3.10 3.51 -17.90
N ILE A 152 -2.62 4.07 -16.79
CA ILE A 152 -3.24 5.18 -16.08
C ILE A 152 -2.30 6.38 -16.13
N PRO A 153 -2.74 7.54 -16.65
CA PRO A 153 -1.96 8.78 -16.62
C PRO A 153 -1.58 9.22 -15.21
N GLU A 154 -0.43 9.88 -15.06
CA GLU A 154 0.10 10.27 -13.75
C GLU A 154 -0.83 11.25 -13.00
N ASP A 155 -1.43 12.20 -13.72
CA ASP A 155 -2.40 13.18 -13.22
C ASP A 155 -3.73 12.57 -12.79
N GLN A 156 -4.02 11.34 -13.21
CA GLN A 156 -5.25 10.60 -12.87
C GLN A 156 -5.01 9.53 -11.79
N PHE A 157 -3.75 9.21 -11.48
CA PHE A 157 -3.42 8.07 -10.62
C PHE A 157 -4.07 8.14 -9.23
N VAL A 158 -3.99 9.30 -8.57
CA VAL A 158 -4.56 9.49 -7.22
C VAL A 158 -6.07 9.33 -7.26
N SER A 159 -6.74 9.97 -8.22
CA SER A 159 -8.19 9.86 -8.36
C SER A 159 -8.62 8.44 -8.69
N GLU A 160 -7.90 7.70 -9.53
CA GLU A 160 -8.23 6.31 -9.89
C GLU A 160 -8.13 5.36 -8.70
N VAL A 161 -7.09 5.49 -7.87
CA VAL A 161 -6.94 4.67 -6.65
C VAL A 161 -8.12 4.88 -5.70
N ILE A 162 -8.52 6.14 -5.49
CA ILE A 162 -9.64 6.46 -4.59
C ILE A 162 -10.97 6.06 -5.21
N ARG A 163 -11.23 6.47 -6.47
CA ARG A 163 -12.46 6.17 -7.21
C ARG A 163 -12.73 4.68 -7.24
N GLY A 164 -11.73 3.88 -7.57
CA GLY A 164 -11.89 2.44 -7.68
C GLY A 164 -12.18 1.75 -6.34
N ALA A 165 -11.47 2.14 -5.26
CA ALA A 165 -11.74 1.62 -3.93
C ALA A 165 -13.15 1.99 -3.43
N LEU A 166 -13.58 3.24 -3.66
CA LEU A 166 -14.90 3.72 -3.31
C LEU A 166 -16.00 3.06 -4.15
N THR A 167 -15.76 2.84 -5.45
CA THR A 167 -16.71 2.16 -6.33
C THR A 167 -16.93 0.71 -5.90
N LEU A 168 -15.86 -0.01 -5.57
CA LEU A 168 -15.94 -1.38 -5.07
C LEU A 168 -16.70 -1.43 -3.74
N THR A 169 -16.40 -0.53 -2.81
CA THR A 169 -17.04 -0.52 -1.48
C THR A 169 -18.48 -0.03 -1.51
N ALA A 170 -18.87 0.84 -2.43
CA ALA A 170 -20.25 1.31 -2.59
C ALA A 170 -21.25 0.16 -2.79
N GLY A 171 -20.83 -0.91 -3.49
CA GLY A 171 -21.63 -2.13 -3.66
C GLY A 171 -21.64 -3.05 -2.42
N ALA A 172 -20.61 -2.96 -1.58
CA ALA A 172 -20.42 -3.81 -0.41
C ALA A 172 -21.08 -3.27 0.88
N VAL A 173 -21.39 -1.97 0.92
CA VAL A 173 -21.99 -1.30 2.10
C VAL A 173 -23.47 -0.97 1.90
N THR A 174 -24.16 -0.65 3.00
CA THR A 174 -25.57 -0.25 3.04
C THR A 174 -25.80 1.08 3.77
N GLY A 175 -27.04 1.58 3.70
CA GLY A 175 -27.51 2.69 4.52
C GLY A 175 -26.76 4.01 4.29
N GLY A 176 -26.49 4.72 5.39
CA GLY A 176 -25.85 6.04 5.35
C GLY A 176 -24.43 6.02 4.79
N VAL A 177 -23.67 4.93 4.99
CA VAL A 177 -22.30 4.81 4.49
C VAL A 177 -22.28 4.78 2.96
N ARG A 178 -23.20 4.04 2.33
CA ARG A 178 -23.31 4.01 0.87
C ARG A 178 -23.61 5.39 0.29
N ARG A 179 -24.50 6.16 0.94
CA ARG A 179 -24.79 7.54 0.53
C ARG A 179 -23.56 8.43 0.61
N GLN A 180 -22.85 8.38 1.75
CA GLN A 180 -21.60 9.13 1.93
C GLN A 180 -20.55 8.80 0.87
N ILE A 181 -20.34 7.51 0.56
CA ILE A 181 -19.42 7.09 -0.50
C ILE A 181 -19.85 7.63 -1.87
N THR A 182 -21.16 7.62 -2.17
CA THR A 182 -21.68 8.11 -3.44
C THR A 182 -21.50 9.62 -3.57
N GLU A 183 -21.78 10.38 -2.51
CA GLU A 183 -21.57 11.84 -2.45
C GLU A 183 -20.09 12.20 -2.67
N VAL A 184 -19.17 11.44 -2.09
CA VAL A 184 -17.72 11.62 -2.33
C VAL A 184 -17.38 11.29 -3.79
N LEU A 185 -17.90 10.20 -4.35
CA LEU A 185 -17.65 9.81 -5.74
C LEU A 185 -18.14 10.85 -6.76
N GLU A 186 -19.29 11.46 -6.50
CA GLU A 186 -19.88 12.53 -7.33
C GLU A 186 -19.01 13.79 -7.37
N ASN A 187 -18.26 14.07 -6.30
CA ASN A 187 -17.45 15.27 -6.14
C ASN A 187 -15.94 14.94 -5.98
N LEU A 188 -15.51 13.77 -6.48
CA LEU A 188 -14.19 13.23 -6.15
C LEU A 188 -13.05 14.14 -6.64
N ASP A 189 -13.18 14.69 -7.84
CA ASP A 189 -12.14 15.54 -8.44
C ASP A 189 -11.99 16.85 -7.64
N ASP A 190 -13.04 17.22 -6.89
CA ASP A 190 -13.02 18.36 -5.99
C ASP A 190 -12.47 18.06 -4.58
N HIS A 191 -12.26 16.78 -4.25
CA HIS A 191 -11.86 16.34 -2.93
C HIS A 191 -10.48 16.89 -2.52
N PRO A 192 -10.30 17.43 -1.30
CA PRO A 192 -9.03 18.04 -0.87
C PRO A 192 -7.81 17.13 -1.01
N PHE A 193 -7.99 15.83 -0.73
CA PHE A 193 -6.93 14.82 -0.84
C PHE A 193 -6.65 14.35 -2.28
N VAL A 194 -7.52 14.68 -3.24
CA VAL A 194 -7.25 14.44 -4.67
C VAL A 194 -6.48 15.62 -5.26
N LYS A 195 -6.90 16.86 -4.95
CA LYS A 195 -6.25 18.07 -5.50
C LYS A 195 -4.83 18.31 -5.02
N ALA A 196 -4.50 17.84 -3.82
CA ALA A 196 -3.21 18.09 -3.24
C ALA A 196 -2.75 16.96 -2.32
N PRO A 197 -1.42 16.77 -2.18
CA PRO A 197 -0.86 15.89 -1.16
C PRO A 197 -1.43 16.20 0.23
N PRO A 198 -1.93 15.19 0.96
CA PRO A 198 -2.38 15.37 2.34
C PRO A 198 -1.31 16.02 3.22
N GLN A 199 -1.73 16.80 4.22
CA GLN A 199 -0.78 17.45 5.14
C GLN A 199 0.14 16.43 5.83
N ALA A 200 -0.41 15.24 6.12
CA ALA A 200 0.30 14.10 6.67
C ALA A 200 1.59 13.79 5.90
N LEU A 201 1.50 13.76 4.56
CA LEU A 201 2.63 13.50 3.68
C LEU A 201 3.64 14.66 3.69
N ARG A 202 3.16 15.90 3.62
CA ARG A 202 4.02 17.10 3.64
C ARG A 202 4.86 17.19 4.92
N ARG A 203 4.28 16.83 6.08
CA ARG A 203 4.99 16.79 7.37
C ARG A 203 6.02 15.67 7.41
N ALA A 204 5.69 14.48 6.91
CA ALA A 204 6.60 13.36 6.84
C ALA A 204 7.83 13.66 5.95
N SER A 205 7.61 14.23 4.76
CA SER A 205 8.71 14.66 3.87
C SER A 205 9.63 15.70 4.50
N SER A 206 9.09 16.57 5.37
CA SER A 206 9.89 17.56 6.10
C SER A 206 10.73 16.96 7.23
N ARG A 207 10.31 15.80 7.79
CA ARG A 207 11.00 15.12 8.89
C ARG A 207 12.05 14.10 8.42
N GLN A 208 11.88 13.51 7.23
CA GLN A 208 12.85 12.59 6.62
C GLN A 208 12.94 12.83 5.10
N PRO A 209 13.81 13.74 4.64
CA PRO A 209 14.00 14.01 3.21
C PRO A 209 14.56 12.82 2.42
N ASP A 210 15.24 11.88 3.09
CA ASP A 210 15.93 10.73 2.48
C ASP A 210 15.14 9.40 2.55
N ALA A 211 13.86 9.41 2.96
CA ALA A 211 13.06 8.17 3.13
C ALA A 211 12.64 7.50 1.79
N ALA A 212 12.92 8.14 0.65
CA ALA A 212 12.79 7.50 -0.65
C ALA A 212 14.00 6.59 -0.90
N PRO A 213 13.83 5.32 -1.31
CA PRO A 213 14.96 4.48 -1.66
C PRO A 213 15.72 5.15 -2.81
N PRO A 214 17.07 5.10 -2.83
CA PRO A 214 17.84 5.74 -3.86
C PRO A 214 17.44 5.18 -5.24
N VAL A 215 16.86 6.05 -6.06
CA VAL A 215 16.54 5.77 -7.46
C VAL A 215 17.84 5.98 -8.23
N LYS A 216 18.47 4.90 -8.70
CA LYS A 216 19.42 5.04 -9.80
C LYS A 216 18.61 5.14 -11.09
N SER A 217 18.78 6.27 -11.77
CA SER A 217 18.34 6.58 -13.12
C SER A 217 18.79 5.52 -14.12
#